data_AF-A0A454VZ91-F1
#
_entry.id   AF-A0A454VZ91-F1
#
_cell.length_a   1.000
_cell.length_b   1.000
_cell.length_c   1.000
_cell.angle_alpha   90.00
_cell.angle_beta   90.00
_cell.angle_gamma   90.00
#
_symmetry.space_group_name_H-M   'P 1'
#
loop_
_entity.id
_entity.type
_entity.pdbx_description
1 polymer ?
#
loop_
_entity_poly.entity_id
_entity_poly.type
_entity_poly.pdbx_seq_one_letter_code
_entity_poly.pdbx_strand_id
1 'polypeptide(L)'
;MSLRCAHTPMASCLPAFGRHRGYPPRYGWLRKVYDALLRDPTALRRPDATLLLGVGKSMVPSMGFWSQAFGLAIRDGQGLMPTERAHWLLDEKAGADPYLELDATLWLLHWWLVSAEHCHVPTWRYLFGHSPLSRSSRAELQGRLAAAAEAAGHKTPAPSVLASDIACLVTMYAPGDRTAPNIEDELSNPFRILHL
;
A
#
# COMPACT_ATOMS: atom_id res chain seq x y z
N MET A 1 0.67 -35.88 -16.66
CA MET A 1 -0.05 -35.36 -15.49
C MET A 1 0.92 -34.44 -14.74
N SER A 2 1.01 -33.18 -15.16
CA SER A 2 1.99 -32.24 -14.59
C SER A 2 1.42 -31.69 -13.28
N LEU A 3 2.06 -32.04 -12.16
CA LEU A 3 1.85 -31.41 -10.87
C LEU A 3 2.19 -29.92 -11.06
N ARG A 4 1.17 -29.08 -11.28
CA ARG A 4 1.33 -27.65 -11.06
C ARG A 4 1.80 -27.52 -9.62
N CYS A 5 3.04 -27.07 -9.41
CA CYS A 5 3.45 -26.60 -8.10
C CYS A 5 2.38 -25.59 -7.68
N ALA A 6 1.56 -25.96 -6.69
CA ALA A 6 0.56 -25.05 -6.16
C ALA A 6 1.36 -23.86 -5.63
N HIS A 7 1.35 -22.75 -6.36
CA HIS A 7 2.03 -21.55 -5.94
C HIS A 7 1.34 -21.13 -4.65
N THR A 8 2.01 -21.33 -3.51
CA THR A 8 1.45 -21.01 -2.21
C THR A 8 1.07 -19.53 -2.21
N PRO A 9 -0.23 -19.20 -2.09
CA PRO A 9 -0.65 -17.82 -2.12
C PRO A 9 0.15 -17.04 -1.06
N MET A 10 0.73 -15.91 -1.47
CA MET A 10 1.45 -15.01 -0.56
C MET A 10 2.82 -15.50 -0.04
N ALA A 11 3.40 -16.56 -0.60
CA ALA A 11 4.72 -17.05 -0.18
C ALA A 11 5.86 -16.01 -0.30
N SER A 12 5.76 -15.08 -1.26
CA SER A 12 6.71 -13.96 -1.44
C SER A 12 6.34 -12.71 -0.63
N CYS A 13 5.27 -12.75 0.17
CA CYS A 13 4.86 -11.65 1.03
C CYS A 13 5.48 -11.78 2.41
N LEU A 14 5.73 -10.63 3.01
CA LEU A 14 5.96 -10.50 4.45
C LEU A 14 4.63 -10.70 5.19
N PRO A 15 4.63 -11.19 6.44
CA PRO A 15 3.44 -11.25 7.31
C PRO A 15 3.05 -9.84 7.82
N ALA A 16 2.79 -8.92 6.88
CA ALA A 16 2.71 -7.47 7.09
C ALA A 16 1.26 -6.94 7.05
N PHE A 17 0.32 -7.65 7.66
CA PHE A 17 -1.07 -7.19 7.80
C PHE A 17 -1.19 -5.98 8.74
N GLY A 18 -2.14 -5.08 8.46
CA GLY A 18 -2.50 -3.92 9.29
C GLY A 18 -1.47 -2.78 9.32
N ARG A 19 -0.39 -2.86 8.53
CA ARG A 19 0.72 -1.89 8.58
C ARG A 19 0.35 -0.50 8.07
N HIS A 20 -0.65 -0.40 7.20
CA HIS A 20 -1.25 0.86 6.74
C HIS A 20 -2.10 1.57 7.81
N ARG A 21 -2.38 0.94 8.97
CA ARG A 21 -3.16 1.51 10.08
C ARG A 21 -4.55 2.03 9.68
N GLY A 22 -5.19 1.38 8.71
CA GLY A 22 -6.49 1.76 8.19
C GLY A 22 -6.48 2.95 7.20
N TYR A 23 -5.33 3.55 6.90
CA TYR A 23 -5.24 4.68 5.97
C TYR A 23 -4.82 4.22 4.56
N PRO A 24 -5.68 4.39 3.53
CA PRO A 24 -5.26 4.20 2.14
C PRO A 24 -4.28 5.32 1.70
N PRO A 25 -3.58 5.16 0.57
CA PRO A 25 -2.76 6.23 0.00
C PRO A 25 -3.60 7.47 -0.31
N ARG A 26 -2.99 8.65 -0.17
CA ARG A 26 -3.62 9.94 -0.48
C ARG A 26 -2.76 10.78 -1.39
N TYR A 27 -3.38 11.73 -2.07
CA TYR A 27 -2.71 12.67 -2.96
C TYR A 27 -1.56 13.38 -2.24
N GLY A 28 -0.42 13.50 -2.94
CA GLY A 28 0.80 14.12 -2.41
C GLY A 28 1.53 13.34 -1.31
N TRP A 29 0.99 12.24 -0.76
CA TRP A 29 1.69 11.51 0.31
C TRP A 29 3.04 10.96 -0.14
N LEU A 30 3.07 10.26 -1.28
CA LEU A 30 4.28 9.63 -1.80
C LEU A 30 5.35 10.68 -2.15
N ARG A 31 4.93 11.80 -2.76
CA ARG A 31 5.81 12.94 -3.05
C ARG A 31 6.38 13.57 -1.77
N LYS A 32 5.53 13.86 -0.78
CA LYS A 32 5.98 14.42 0.51
C LYS A 32 6.99 13.51 1.22
N VAL A 33 6.79 12.19 1.18
CA VAL A 33 7.78 11.25 1.71
C VAL A 33 9.08 11.32 0.92
N TYR A 34 9.02 11.28 -0.41
CA TYR A 34 10.20 11.37 -1.27
C TYR A 34 11.02 12.64 -0.97
N ASP A 35 10.38 13.81 -0.97
CA ASP A 35 11.04 15.09 -0.68
C ASP A 35 11.65 15.14 0.72
N ALA A 36 10.96 14.58 1.72
CA ALA A 36 11.47 14.52 3.09
C ALA A 36 12.70 13.61 3.19
N LEU A 37 12.69 12.46 2.52
CA LEU A 37 13.78 11.49 2.54
C LEU A 37 15.00 11.93 1.73
N LEU A 38 14.83 12.78 0.70
CA LEU A 38 15.96 13.40 -0.01
C LEU A 38 16.81 14.28 0.92
N ARG A 39 16.19 14.87 1.95
CA ARG A 39 16.87 15.76 2.90
C ARG A 39 17.40 15.01 4.12
N ASP A 40 16.62 14.03 4.59
CA ASP A 40 16.89 13.33 5.84
C ASP A 40 16.29 11.91 5.80
N PRO A 41 17.12 10.85 5.75
CA PRO A 41 16.65 9.47 5.79
C PRO A 41 15.81 9.12 7.03
N THR A 42 15.91 9.90 8.11
CA THR A 42 15.18 9.70 9.35
C THR A 42 13.92 10.57 9.48
N ALA A 43 13.57 11.34 8.43
CA ALA A 43 12.51 12.34 8.45
C ALA A 43 11.19 11.86 9.07
N LEU A 44 10.73 10.66 8.74
CA LEU A 44 9.46 10.09 9.22
C LEU A 44 9.48 9.67 10.70
N ARG A 45 10.65 9.66 11.35
CA ARG A 45 10.81 9.29 12.76
C ARG A 45 11.07 10.48 13.66
N ARG A 46 11.29 11.67 13.09
CA ARG A 46 11.58 12.87 13.86
C ARG A 46 10.37 13.28 14.71
N PRO A 47 10.60 13.93 15.86
CA PRO A 47 9.52 14.47 16.69
C PRO A 47 8.61 15.45 15.94
N ASP A 48 9.15 16.17 14.94
CA ASP A 48 8.46 17.17 14.12
C ASP A 48 7.92 16.61 12.79
N ALA A 49 7.93 15.29 12.58
CA ALA A 49 7.51 14.67 11.31
C ALA A 49 6.08 15.04 10.89
N THR A 50 5.17 15.27 11.85
CA THR A 50 3.79 15.71 11.56
C THR A 50 3.73 17.11 10.97
N LEU A 51 4.59 18.01 11.46
CA LEU A 51 4.72 19.37 10.93
C LEU A 51 5.37 19.33 9.54
N LEU A 52 6.47 18.57 9.42
CA LEU A 52 7.20 18.41 8.15
C LEU A 52 6.32 17.87 7.02
N LEU A 53 5.52 16.84 7.30
CA LEU A 53 4.69 16.16 6.31
C LEU A 53 3.27 16.76 6.21
N GLY A 54 2.89 17.67 7.11
CA GLY A 54 1.57 18.27 7.16
C GLY A 54 0.45 17.23 7.30
N VAL A 55 0.61 16.26 8.20
CA VAL A 55 -0.38 15.19 8.45
C VAL A 55 -0.49 14.87 9.94
N GLY A 56 -1.58 14.18 10.32
CA GLY A 56 -1.77 13.69 11.68
C GLY A 56 -0.74 12.63 12.09
N LYS A 57 -0.45 12.53 13.39
CA LYS A 57 0.52 11.60 13.98
C LYS A 57 0.29 10.14 13.59
N SER A 58 -0.97 9.72 13.45
CA SER A 58 -1.32 8.35 13.07
C SER A 58 -1.04 8.02 11.60
N MET A 59 -0.94 9.03 10.74
CA MET A 59 -0.78 8.89 9.28
C MET A 59 0.68 8.76 8.85
N VAL A 60 1.63 9.38 9.57
CA VAL A 60 3.06 9.33 9.23
C VAL A 60 3.57 7.89 9.02
N PRO A 61 3.26 6.90 9.90
CA PRO A 61 3.66 5.52 9.66
C PRO A 61 3.05 4.92 8.38
N SER A 62 1.82 5.29 8.05
CA SER A 62 1.12 4.82 6.84
C SER A 62 1.76 5.39 5.57
N MET A 63 2.20 6.65 5.59
CA MET A 63 2.95 7.26 4.49
C MET A 63 4.23 6.46 4.21
N GLY A 64 5.03 6.19 5.24
CA GLY A 64 6.25 5.40 5.10
C GLY A 64 6.00 3.96 4.69
N PHE A 65 4.90 3.36 5.16
CA PHE A 65 4.47 2.03 4.72
C PHE A 65 4.16 2.01 3.22
N TRP A 66 3.33 2.94 2.73
CA TRP A 66 2.94 2.96 1.31
C TRP A 66 4.13 3.23 0.40
N SER A 67 5.03 4.15 0.77
CA SER A 67 6.27 4.38 0.00
C SER A 67 7.12 3.12 -0.12
N GLN A 68 7.22 2.30 0.94
CA GLN A 68 7.90 1.00 0.86
C GLN A 68 7.10 -0.02 0.03
N ALA A 69 5.79 -0.11 0.23
CA ALA A 69 4.94 -1.09 -0.46
C ALA A 69 4.89 -0.88 -1.98
N PHE A 70 4.98 0.38 -2.44
CA PHE A 70 5.11 0.71 -3.86
C PHE A 70 6.56 0.56 -4.40
N GLY A 71 7.53 0.26 -3.54
CA GLY A 71 8.95 0.17 -3.89
C GLY A 71 9.61 1.51 -4.15
N LEU A 72 9.07 2.60 -3.61
CA LEU A 72 9.60 3.96 -3.71
C LEU A 72 10.56 4.31 -2.57
N ALA A 73 10.53 3.56 -1.49
CA ALA A 73 11.46 3.71 -0.39
C ALA A 73 11.95 2.34 0.07
N ILE A 74 13.21 2.26 0.47
CA ILE A 74 13.80 1.07 1.08
C ILE A 74 14.37 1.43 2.45
N ARG A 75 14.39 0.46 3.36
CA ARG A 75 15.04 0.63 4.65
C ARG A 75 16.54 0.72 4.48
N ASP A 76 17.13 1.77 5.05
CA ASP A 76 18.57 1.91 5.21
C ASP A 76 18.89 2.24 6.68
N GLY A 77 19.55 1.31 7.36
CA GLY A 77 19.79 1.37 8.79
C GLY A 77 18.54 1.70 9.61
N GLN A 78 18.58 2.86 10.28
CA GLN A 78 17.48 3.37 11.11
C GLN A 78 16.44 4.20 10.34
N GLY A 79 16.72 4.56 9.09
CA GLY A 79 15.90 5.42 8.24
C GLY A 79 15.24 4.68 7.07
N LEU A 80 14.77 5.48 6.12
CA LEU A 80 14.37 5.07 4.79
C LEU A 80 15.14 5.90 3.77
N MET A 81 15.40 5.35 2.59
CA MET A 81 15.96 6.07 1.46
C MET A 81 15.08 5.89 0.23
N PRO A 82 14.97 6.90 -0.65
CA PRO A 82 14.35 6.73 -1.95
C PRO A 82 15.07 5.65 -2.77
N THR A 83 14.32 4.90 -3.57
CA THR A 83 14.89 3.94 -4.51
C THR A 83 15.20 4.60 -5.87
N GLU A 84 15.99 3.96 -6.72
CA GLU A 84 16.18 4.39 -8.12
C GLU A 84 14.85 4.58 -8.86
N ARG A 85 13.88 3.71 -8.57
CA ARG A 85 12.52 3.82 -9.09
C ARG A 85 11.81 5.09 -8.62
N ALA A 86 12.02 5.48 -7.37
CA ALA A 86 11.48 6.74 -6.85
C ALA A 86 12.12 7.95 -7.51
N HIS A 87 13.44 7.93 -7.73
CA HIS A 87 14.12 8.99 -8.48
C HIS A 87 13.59 9.07 -9.91
N TRP A 88 13.48 7.94 -10.61
CA TRP A 88 12.93 7.88 -11.97
C TRP A 88 11.50 8.42 -12.06
N LEU A 89 10.66 8.18 -11.04
CA LEU A 89 9.27 8.60 -11.06
C LEU A 89 9.06 10.04 -10.56
N LEU A 90 9.64 10.36 -9.40
CA LEU A 90 9.27 11.50 -8.56
C LEU A 90 10.27 12.66 -8.58
N ASP A 91 11.44 12.51 -9.21
CA ASP A 91 12.41 13.60 -9.29
C ASP A 91 11.82 14.85 -9.95
N GLU A 92 12.00 16.01 -9.34
CA GLU A 92 11.33 17.24 -9.77
C GLU A 92 11.76 17.71 -11.18
N LYS A 93 12.99 17.40 -11.60
CA LYS A 93 13.56 17.88 -12.87
C LYS A 93 13.53 16.82 -13.96
N ALA A 94 13.74 15.57 -13.60
CA ALA A 94 13.93 14.46 -14.54
C ALA A 94 12.92 13.31 -14.34
N GLY A 95 12.02 13.40 -13.36
CA GLY A 95 11.06 12.36 -13.07
C GLY A 95 9.99 12.22 -14.16
N ALA A 96 9.55 10.99 -14.39
CA ALA A 96 8.53 10.66 -15.38
C ALA A 96 7.15 11.28 -15.05
N ASP A 97 6.81 11.39 -13.77
CA ASP A 97 5.58 12.03 -13.29
C ASP A 97 5.76 12.53 -11.84
N PRO A 98 6.43 13.67 -11.65
CA PRO A 98 6.89 14.12 -10.33
C PRO A 98 5.78 14.43 -9.31
N TYR A 99 4.55 14.58 -9.81
CA TYR A 99 3.38 14.96 -9.03
C TYR A 99 2.29 13.89 -9.05
N LEU A 100 2.50 12.76 -9.73
CA LEU A 100 1.56 11.64 -9.86
C LEU A 100 0.21 12.07 -10.48
N GLU A 101 0.26 12.89 -11.53
CA GLU A 101 -0.91 13.48 -12.18
C GLU A 101 -1.51 12.58 -13.26
N LEU A 102 -0.76 11.58 -13.72
CA LEU A 102 -1.19 10.69 -14.80
C LEU A 102 -1.88 9.43 -14.25
N ASP A 103 -3.05 9.08 -14.80
CA ASP A 103 -3.74 7.81 -14.50
C ASP A 103 -2.86 6.59 -14.77
N ALA A 104 -2.02 6.66 -15.82
CA ALA A 104 -1.05 5.62 -16.16
C ALA A 104 -0.04 5.37 -15.03
N THR A 105 0.35 6.42 -14.30
CA THR A 105 1.23 6.32 -13.14
C THR A 105 0.55 5.58 -11.99
N LEU A 106 -0.75 5.78 -11.79
CA LEU A 106 -1.52 5.06 -10.77
C LEU A 106 -1.65 3.57 -11.10
N TRP A 107 -1.85 3.22 -12.37
CA TRP A 107 -1.78 1.84 -12.85
C TRP A 107 -0.39 1.23 -12.62
N LEU A 108 0.68 1.97 -12.90
CA LEU A 108 2.05 1.53 -12.65
C LEU A 108 2.31 1.28 -11.16
N LEU A 109 1.86 2.19 -10.29
CA LEU A 109 1.95 2.02 -8.83
C LEU A 109 1.16 0.82 -8.35
N HIS A 110 -0.07 0.61 -8.84
CA HIS A 110 -0.85 -0.60 -8.54
C HIS A 110 -0.10 -1.86 -8.98
N TRP A 111 0.44 -1.86 -10.21
CA TRP A 111 1.24 -2.98 -10.70
C TRP A 111 2.45 -3.26 -9.80
N TRP A 112 3.23 -2.24 -9.44
CA TRP A 112 4.37 -2.39 -8.53
C TRP A 112 3.94 -2.92 -7.15
N LEU A 113 2.80 -2.46 -6.63
CA LEU A 113 2.26 -2.90 -5.36
C LEU A 113 1.96 -4.42 -5.36
N VAL A 114 1.27 -4.91 -6.39
CA VAL A 114 0.84 -6.31 -6.46
C VAL A 114 1.89 -7.25 -7.04
N SER A 115 2.92 -6.73 -7.72
CA SER A 115 4.04 -7.53 -8.26
C SER A 115 5.28 -7.53 -7.36
N ALA A 116 5.37 -6.66 -6.35
CA ALA A 116 6.55 -6.49 -5.48
C ALA A 116 7.10 -7.79 -4.87
N GLU A 117 8.42 -7.94 -4.94
CA GLU A 117 9.19 -8.97 -4.26
C GLU A 117 10.28 -8.28 -3.42
N HIS A 118 10.25 -8.30 -2.08
CA HIS A 118 9.25 -8.89 -1.17
C HIS A 118 7.94 -8.08 -1.08
N CYS A 119 6.81 -8.78 -1.04
CA CYS A 119 5.48 -8.16 -1.00
C CYS A 119 5.13 -7.64 0.41
N HIS A 120 4.74 -6.36 0.53
CA HIS A 120 4.35 -5.73 1.80
C HIS A 120 2.84 -5.75 2.08
N VAL A 121 2.02 -6.08 1.08
CA VAL A 121 0.55 -6.04 1.13
C VAL A 121 -0.06 -7.42 0.86
N PRO A 122 0.04 -8.35 1.82
CA PRO A 122 -0.47 -9.72 1.68
C PRO A 122 -1.92 -9.77 1.18
N THR A 123 -2.80 -8.92 1.72
CA THR A 123 -4.22 -8.85 1.35
C THR A 123 -4.43 -8.46 -0.13
N TRP A 124 -3.69 -7.47 -0.64
CA TRP A 124 -3.77 -7.06 -2.05
C TRP A 124 -3.22 -8.15 -2.97
N ARG A 125 -2.07 -8.74 -2.63
CA ARG A 125 -1.46 -9.83 -3.41
C ARG A 125 -2.42 -11.02 -3.54
N TYR A 126 -3.10 -11.37 -2.45
CA TYR A 126 -4.08 -12.44 -2.49
C TYR A 126 -5.25 -12.09 -3.41
N LEU A 127 -5.87 -10.94 -3.21
CA LEU A 127 -7.06 -10.55 -3.96
C LEU A 127 -6.80 -10.46 -5.47
N PHE A 128 -5.77 -9.71 -5.87
CA PHE A 128 -5.50 -9.44 -7.29
C PHE A 128 -4.71 -10.55 -7.99
N GLY A 129 -3.88 -11.30 -7.25
CA GLY A 129 -3.00 -12.30 -7.85
C GLY A 129 -3.49 -13.74 -7.75
N HIS A 130 -4.36 -14.06 -6.79
CA HIS A 130 -4.66 -15.46 -6.42
C HIS A 130 -6.14 -15.76 -6.18
N SER A 131 -6.98 -14.76 -5.91
CA SER A 131 -8.40 -14.99 -5.66
C SER A 131 -9.04 -15.61 -6.91
N PRO A 132 -9.65 -16.80 -6.81
CA PRO A 132 -10.34 -17.41 -7.94
C PRO A 132 -11.71 -16.75 -8.21
N LEU A 133 -12.19 -15.90 -7.29
CA LEU A 133 -13.49 -15.27 -7.40
C LEU A 133 -13.36 -13.77 -7.67
N SER A 134 -14.18 -13.29 -8.61
CA SER A 134 -14.40 -11.87 -8.89
C SER A 134 -15.37 -11.21 -7.90
N ARG A 135 -16.12 -12.00 -7.13
CA ARG A 135 -17.06 -11.53 -6.09
C ARG A 135 -16.91 -12.35 -4.83
N SER A 136 -16.83 -11.70 -3.69
CA SER A 136 -16.80 -12.34 -2.37
C SER A 136 -17.31 -11.37 -1.32
N SER A 137 -18.05 -11.87 -0.34
CA SER A 137 -18.36 -11.09 0.86
C SER A 137 -17.09 -10.81 1.67
N ARG A 138 -17.15 -9.79 2.53
CA ARG A 138 -16.04 -9.47 3.45
C ARG A 138 -15.68 -10.67 4.35
N ALA A 139 -16.68 -11.38 4.86
CA ALA A 139 -16.48 -12.54 5.74
C ALA A 139 -15.80 -13.71 5.01
N GLU A 140 -16.21 -14.01 3.77
CA GLU A 140 -15.56 -15.05 2.96
C GLU A 140 -14.10 -14.68 2.65
N LEU A 141 -13.84 -13.41 2.29
CA LEU A 141 -12.49 -12.94 2.03
C LEU A 141 -11.60 -13.00 3.30
N GLN A 142 -12.15 -12.66 4.47
CA GLN A 142 -11.42 -12.83 5.75
C GLN A 142 -11.03 -14.30 5.98
N GLY A 143 -11.96 -15.23 5.84
CA GLY A 143 -11.68 -16.66 6.04
C GLY A 143 -10.61 -17.17 5.08
N ARG A 144 -10.66 -16.74 3.82
CA ARG A 144 -9.68 -17.10 2.80
C ARG A 144 -8.30 -16.51 3.03
N LEU A 145 -8.21 -15.25 3.45
CA LEU A 145 -6.94 -14.62 3.81
C LEU A 145 -6.31 -15.31 5.02
N ALA A 146 -7.10 -15.70 6.02
CA ALA A 146 -6.62 -16.44 7.17
C ALA A 146 -6.02 -17.80 6.74
N ALA A 147 -6.74 -18.56 5.93
CA ALA A 147 -6.28 -19.84 5.40
C ALA A 147 -5.04 -19.69 4.49
N ALA A 148 -4.98 -18.65 3.66
CA ALA A 148 -3.84 -18.37 2.79
C ALA A 148 -2.59 -17.97 3.60
N ALA A 149 -2.75 -17.16 4.65
CA ALA A 149 -1.66 -16.81 5.55
C ALA A 149 -1.10 -18.05 6.27
N GLU A 150 -1.97 -18.93 6.76
CA GLU A 150 -1.56 -20.19 7.39
C GLU A 150 -0.83 -21.11 6.39
N ALA A 151 -1.35 -21.24 5.17
CA ALA A 151 -0.69 -22.01 4.11
C ALA A 151 0.69 -21.46 3.71
N ALA A 152 0.89 -20.13 3.81
CA ALA A 152 2.18 -19.47 3.62
C ALA A 152 3.13 -19.58 4.83
N GLY A 153 2.74 -20.32 5.88
CA GLY A 153 3.52 -20.47 7.11
C GLY A 153 3.56 -19.20 7.98
N HIS A 154 2.66 -18.24 7.74
CA HIS A 154 2.55 -17.04 8.56
C HIS A 154 1.67 -17.31 9.78
N LYS A 155 1.93 -16.58 10.88
CA LYS A 155 0.96 -16.54 11.99
C LYS A 155 -0.35 -15.96 11.47
N THR A 156 -1.45 -16.68 11.68
CA THR A 156 -2.79 -16.24 11.30
C THR A 156 -3.10 -14.86 11.91
N PRO A 157 -3.43 -13.85 11.09
CA PRO A 157 -3.76 -12.52 11.60
C PRO A 157 -5.09 -12.53 12.36
N ALA A 158 -5.22 -11.63 13.34
CA ALA A 158 -6.47 -11.47 14.06
C ALA A 158 -7.62 -11.04 13.11
N PRO A 159 -8.87 -11.47 13.34
CA PRO A 159 -10.00 -11.10 12.48
C PRO A 159 -10.17 -9.59 12.30
N SER A 160 -9.93 -8.80 13.34
CA SER A 160 -9.99 -7.34 13.30
C SER A 160 -8.91 -6.71 12.40
N VAL A 161 -7.73 -7.33 12.32
CA VAL A 161 -6.65 -6.87 11.43
C VAL A 161 -7.02 -7.17 9.98
N LEU A 162 -7.52 -8.37 9.68
CA LEU A 162 -8.01 -8.71 8.34
C LEU A 162 -9.19 -7.82 7.92
N ALA A 163 -10.10 -7.51 8.85
CA ALA A 163 -11.18 -6.57 8.60
C ALA A 163 -10.66 -5.17 8.24
N SER A 164 -9.62 -4.70 8.94
CA SER A 164 -8.98 -3.41 8.67
C SER A 164 -8.29 -3.38 7.30
N ASP A 165 -7.56 -4.44 6.94
CA ASP A 165 -6.95 -4.57 5.61
C ASP A 165 -8.00 -4.54 4.50
N ILE A 166 -9.06 -5.34 4.61
CA ILE A 166 -10.16 -5.39 3.63
C ILE A 166 -10.86 -4.04 3.54
N ALA A 167 -11.12 -3.37 4.67
CA ALA A 167 -11.70 -2.04 4.66
C ALA A 167 -10.80 -1.04 3.93
N CYS A 168 -9.50 -1.03 4.23
CA CYS A 168 -8.56 -0.15 3.55
C CYS A 168 -8.43 -0.45 2.06
N LEU A 169 -8.45 -1.73 1.65
CA LEU A 169 -8.45 -2.14 0.25
C LEU A 169 -9.69 -1.64 -0.47
N VAL A 170 -10.87 -1.82 0.12
CA VAL A 170 -12.13 -1.31 -0.45
C VAL A 170 -12.08 0.21 -0.54
N THR A 171 -11.66 0.92 0.50
CA THR A 171 -11.52 2.39 0.44
C THR A 171 -10.53 2.83 -0.63
N MET A 172 -9.49 2.02 -0.90
CA MET A 172 -8.46 2.30 -1.91
C MET A 172 -9.01 2.31 -3.34
N TYR A 173 -9.92 1.41 -3.70
CA TYR A 173 -10.35 1.22 -5.09
C TYR A 173 -11.83 1.45 -5.36
N ALA A 174 -12.70 1.19 -4.38
CA ALA A 174 -14.14 1.31 -4.58
C ALA A 174 -14.56 2.77 -4.77
N PRO A 175 -15.66 3.02 -5.52
CA PRO A 175 -16.24 4.35 -5.65
C PRO A 175 -16.47 4.97 -4.28
N GLY A 176 -16.10 6.24 -4.16
CA GLY A 176 -16.28 6.98 -2.93
C GLY A 176 -17.74 7.22 -2.59
N ASP A 177 -18.04 7.24 -1.30
CA ASP A 177 -19.32 7.73 -0.82
C ASP A 177 -19.23 9.25 -0.65
N ARG A 178 -19.77 9.99 -1.63
CA ARG A 178 -19.79 11.46 -1.61
C ARG A 178 -20.71 12.03 -0.53
N THR A 179 -21.47 11.19 0.16
CA THR A 179 -22.32 11.58 1.29
C THR A 179 -21.67 11.26 2.64
N ALA A 180 -20.48 10.65 2.64
CA ALA A 180 -19.78 10.35 3.87
C ALA A 180 -19.40 11.64 4.63
N PRO A 181 -19.47 11.63 5.97
CA PRO A 181 -19.14 12.79 6.80
C PRO A 181 -17.66 13.24 6.67
N ASN A 182 -16.81 12.40 6.08
CA ASN A 182 -15.39 12.68 5.86
C ASN A 182 -15.06 12.67 4.36
N ILE A 183 -15.81 13.45 3.58
CA ILE A 183 -15.69 13.53 2.12
C ILE A 183 -14.29 13.96 1.65
N GLU A 184 -13.56 14.74 2.45
CA GLU A 184 -12.18 15.12 2.11
C GLU A 184 -11.26 13.89 2.04
N ASP A 185 -11.39 12.98 3.00
CA ASP A 185 -10.65 11.71 2.97
C ASP A 185 -11.05 10.86 1.76
N GLU A 186 -12.34 10.89 1.38
CA GLU A 186 -12.86 10.19 0.20
C GLU A 186 -12.32 10.77 -1.12
N LEU A 187 -12.19 12.10 -1.23
CA LEU A 187 -11.67 12.79 -2.41
C LEU A 187 -10.14 12.71 -2.51
N SER A 188 -9.47 12.47 -1.39
CA SER A 188 -8.00 12.49 -1.33
C SER A 188 -7.32 11.24 -1.92
N ASN A 189 -8.04 10.16 -2.21
CA ASN A 189 -7.45 8.91 -2.66
C ASN A 189 -7.40 8.81 -4.20
N PRO A 190 -6.20 8.85 -4.81
CA PRO A 190 -6.07 8.85 -6.27
C PRO A 190 -6.42 7.49 -6.91
N PHE A 191 -6.32 6.37 -6.20
CA PHE A 191 -6.45 5.03 -6.78
C PHE A 191 -7.88 4.62 -7.17
N ARG A 192 -8.89 5.43 -6.81
CA ARG A 192 -10.30 5.16 -7.15
C ARG A 192 -10.59 5.29 -8.64
N ILE A 193 -9.76 6.01 -9.38
CA ILE A 193 -9.86 6.13 -10.84
C ILE A 193 -9.58 4.80 -11.56
N LEU A 194 -8.94 3.84 -10.88
CA LEU A 194 -8.63 2.53 -11.48
C LEU A 194 -9.87 1.63 -11.60
N HIS A 195 -10.94 1.90 -10.85
CA HIS A 195 -12.20 1.15 -10.87
C HIS A 195 -12.02 -0.38 -10.72
N LEU A 196 -11.11 -0.78 -9.82
CA LEU A 196 -10.76 -2.17 -9.49
C LEU A 196 -11.64 -2.79 -8.41
#